data_AF-A0A1G0WBH8-F1
#
_entry.id   AF-A0A1G0WBH8-F1
#
_cell.length_a   1.000
_cell.length_b   1.000
_cell.length_c   1.000
_cell.angle_alpha   90.00
_cell.angle_beta   90.00
_cell.angle_gamma   90.00
#
_symmetry.space_group_name_H-M   'P 1'
#
loop_
_entity.id
_entity.type
_entity.pdbx_description
1 polymer ?
#
loop_
_entity_poly.entity_id
_entity_poly.type
_entity_poly.pdbx_seq_one_letter_code
_entity_poly.pdbx_strand_id
1 'polypeptide(L)'
;MKKLMFSAVAAMALILIAGCSSVKVVQGADLNGQQLSSDSRTNVAHISASSLGLYGCVVAPLVVGSAEKPGSIAWFSEDATQEGPVAKMVTTKAKELGATSVLDLQSQKNWIIPIIPGLLNIYNVEASGNAVK
;
A
#
# COMPACT_ATOMS: atom_id res chain seq x y z
N MET A 1 24.10 12.45 26.32
CA MET A 1 23.88 13.21 25.06
C MET A 1 24.05 12.36 23.81
N LYS A 2 25.23 11.76 23.54
CA LYS A 2 25.45 10.91 22.34
C LYS A 2 24.43 9.76 22.17
N LYS A 3 24.06 9.06 23.25
CA LYS A 3 23.07 7.97 23.22
C LYS A 3 21.64 8.45 22.85
N LEU A 4 21.23 9.61 23.35
CA LEU A 4 19.92 10.20 23.04
C LEU A 4 19.85 10.73 21.61
N MET A 5 20.95 11.31 21.10
CA MET A 5 21.04 11.72 19.69
C MET A 5 20.97 10.53 18.74
N PHE A 6 21.66 9.42 19.06
CA PHE A 6 21.58 8.20 18.26
C PHE A 6 20.16 7.62 18.22
N SER A 7 19.46 7.57 19.36
CA SER A 7 18.05 7.11 19.39
C SER A 7 17.12 8.01 18.59
N ALA A 8 17.28 9.35 18.66
CA ALA A 8 16.46 10.27 17.89
C ALA A 8 16.67 10.10 16.37
N VAL A 9 17.93 9.93 15.93
CA VAL A 9 18.26 9.69 14.52
C VAL A 9 17.71 8.35 14.04
N ALA A 10 17.82 7.29 14.83
CA ALA A 10 17.27 5.98 14.49
C ALA A 10 15.74 5.99 14.39
N ALA A 11 15.05 6.68 15.31
CA ALA A 11 13.61 6.86 15.26
C ALA A 11 13.17 7.64 14.01
N MET A 12 13.90 8.71 13.67
CA MET A 12 13.61 9.52 12.50
C MET A 12 13.86 8.77 11.19
N ALA A 13 14.91 7.95 11.13
CA ALA A 13 15.14 7.04 10.01
C ALA A 13 13.98 6.05 9.85
N LEU A 14 13.52 5.41 10.93
CA LEU A 14 12.39 4.48 10.91
C LEU A 14 11.09 5.13 10.43
N ILE A 15 10.84 6.39 10.78
CA ILE A 15 9.68 7.16 10.31
C ILE A 15 9.79 7.50 8.81
N LEU A 16 11.00 7.76 8.30
CA LEU A 16 11.19 8.06 6.87
C LEU A 16 10.94 6.83 5.98
N ILE A 17 11.16 5.61 6.50
CA ILE A 17 10.84 4.38 5.79
C ILE A 17 9.42 3.89 6.07
N ALA A 18 8.87 4.06 7.28
CA ALA A 18 7.54 3.59 7.66
C ALA A 18 6.48 4.70 7.53
N GLY A 19 5.56 4.54 6.58
CA GLY A 19 4.59 5.58 6.21
C GLY A 19 4.44 5.77 4.70
N CYS A 20 5.02 4.91 3.88
CA CYS A 20 4.91 5.01 2.44
C CYS A 20 3.65 4.29 1.95
N SER A 21 2.87 4.95 1.09
CA SER A 21 1.86 4.29 0.25
C SER A 21 2.14 4.60 -1.21
N SER A 22 1.89 3.64 -2.09
CA SER A 22 2.13 3.81 -3.52
C SER A 22 1.07 3.09 -4.35
N VAL A 23 0.82 3.63 -5.56
CA VAL A 23 0.03 2.96 -6.59
C VAL A 23 0.83 2.96 -7.88
N LYS A 24 1.07 1.78 -8.43
CA LYS A 24 1.74 1.52 -9.69
C LYS A 24 0.71 1.08 -10.72
N VAL A 25 0.90 1.52 -11.95
CA VAL A 25 -0.02 1.27 -13.06
C VAL A 25 0.81 0.81 -14.25
N VAL A 26 0.45 -0.32 -14.84
CA VAL A 26 1.08 -0.91 -16.03
C VAL A 26 0.04 -0.96 -17.15
N GLN A 27 0.34 -0.39 -18.32
CA GLN A 27 -0.60 -0.27 -19.44
C GLN A 27 0.06 -0.61 -20.78
N GLY A 28 -0.78 -0.90 -21.78
CA GLY A 28 -0.38 -0.94 -23.18
C GLY A 28 0.78 -1.89 -23.44
N ALA A 29 1.86 -1.36 -24.01
CA ALA A 29 3.04 -2.14 -24.38
C ALA A 29 3.74 -2.78 -23.17
N ASP A 30 3.66 -2.16 -21.98
CA ASP A 30 4.29 -2.68 -20.76
C ASP A 30 3.57 -3.91 -20.20
N LEU A 31 2.34 -4.18 -20.67
CA LEU A 31 1.65 -5.45 -20.40
C LEU A 31 2.19 -6.60 -21.26
N ASN A 32 3.12 -6.35 -22.19
CA ASN A 32 3.75 -7.36 -23.04
C ASN A 32 2.73 -8.29 -23.74
N GLY A 33 1.61 -7.72 -24.23
CA GLY A 33 0.54 -8.48 -24.88
C GLY A 33 -0.33 -9.33 -23.94
N GLN A 34 -0.20 -9.18 -22.62
CA GLN A 34 -1.00 -9.90 -21.64
C GLN A 34 -2.49 -9.53 -21.77
N GLN A 35 -3.33 -10.56 -21.90
CA GLN A 35 -4.78 -10.41 -21.83
C GLN A 35 -5.22 -10.41 -20.36
N LEU A 36 -5.81 -9.32 -19.90
CA LEU A 36 -6.22 -9.14 -18.50
C LEU A 36 -7.66 -9.61 -18.24
N SER A 37 -8.37 -10.02 -19.29
CA SER A 37 -9.71 -10.58 -19.26
C SER A 37 -9.80 -11.70 -20.30
N SER A 38 -10.47 -12.80 -19.94
CA SER A 38 -10.85 -13.86 -20.87
C SER A 38 -11.96 -13.43 -21.84
N ASP A 39 -12.75 -12.43 -21.46
CA ASP A 39 -13.88 -11.93 -22.24
C ASP A 39 -13.42 -10.82 -23.19
N SER A 40 -14.28 -10.43 -24.14
CA SER A 40 -14.09 -9.33 -25.10
C SER A 40 -13.98 -7.93 -24.49
N ARG A 41 -13.69 -7.83 -23.19
CA ARG A 41 -13.46 -6.58 -22.46
C ARG A 41 -12.09 -6.01 -22.84
N THR A 42 -12.02 -4.69 -22.90
CA THR A 42 -10.81 -3.95 -23.24
C THR A 42 -9.91 -3.88 -22.00
N ASN A 43 -8.65 -4.29 -22.14
CA ASN A 43 -7.66 -4.15 -21.08
C ASN A 43 -7.36 -2.65 -20.87
N VAL A 44 -7.50 -2.18 -19.63
CA VAL A 44 -7.15 -0.80 -19.27
C VAL A 44 -5.77 -0.77 -18.64
N ALA A 45 -5.57 -1.48 -17.53
CA ALA A 45 -4.29 -1.50 -16.81
C ALA A 45 -4.19 -2.68 -15.83
N HIS A 46 -2.97 -3.11 -15.53
CA HIS A 46 -2.70 -3.82 -14.27
C HIS A 46 -2.29 -2.79 -13.21
N ILE A 47 -2.92 -2.84 -12.04
CA ILE A 47 -2.72 -1.87 -10.96
C ILE A 47 -2.24 -2.62 -9.73
N SER A 48 -1.19 -2.10 -9.10
CA SER A 48 -0.68 -2.59 -7.82
C SER A 48 -0.59 -1.43 -6.84
N ALA A 49 -1.16 -1.60 -5.66
CA ALA A 49 -1.06 -0.67 -4.55
C ALA A 49 -0.33 -1.32 -3.37
N SER A 50 0.41 -0.51 -2.63
CA SER A 50 1.04 -0.93 -1.38
C SER A 50 0.92 0.15 -0.32
N SER A 51 0.83 -0.27 0.94
CA SER A 51 0.92 0.61 2.10
C SER A 51 1.76 -0.03 3.19
N LEU A 52 2.73 0.72 3.68
CA LEU A 52 3.61 0.37 4.78
C LEU A 52 3.32 1.28 5.97
N GLY A 53 3.28 0.70 7.17
CA GLY A 53 3.03 1.47 8.39
C GLY A 53 3.68 0.89 9.64
N LEU A 54 3.98 1.76 10.59
CA LEU A 54 4.49 1.46 11.92
C LEU A 54 3.33 1.48 12.93
N TYR A 55 3.23 0.40 13.71
CA TYR A 55 2.20 0.17 14.71
C TYR A 55 2.80 0.02 16.11
N GLY A 56 2.19 0.73 17.04
CA GLY A 56 2.40 0.64 18.47
C GLY A 56 1.52 -0.44 19.09
N CYS A 57 2.04 -1.21 20.04
CA CYS A 57 1.30 -2.23 20.78
C CYS A 57 0.49 -3.18 19.87
N VAL A 58 1.04 -3.54 18.69
CA VAL A 58 0.43 -4.41 17.65
C VAL A 58 -0.80 -3.82 16.95
N VAL A 59 -1.58 -2.96 17.59
CA VAL A 59 -2.90 -2.52 17.10
C VAL A 59 -3.01 -1.04 16.79
N ALA A 60 -2.16 -0.18 17.36
CA ALA A 60 -2.30 1.26 17.24
C ALA A 60 -1.45 1.79 16.07
N PRO A 61 -2.04 2.28 14.97
CA PRO A 61 -1.26 2.89 13.89
C PRO A 61 -0.58 4.16 14.42
N LEU A 62 0.75 4.20 14.35
CA LEU A 62 1.51 5.40 14.71
C LEU A 62 1.71 6.25 13.45
N VAL A 63 2.23 5.61 12.41
CA VAL A 63 2.55 6.23 11.12
C VAL A 63 2.25 5.24 10.02
N VAL A 64 1.39 5.57 9.08
CA VAL A 64 1.04 4.69 7.95
C VAL A 64 1.03 5.48 6.64
N GLY A 65 1.23 4.82 5.51
CA GLY A 65 1.00 5.44 4.21
C GLY A 65 -0.49 5.64 3.99
N SER A 66 -0.92 6.84 3.61
CA SER A 66 -2.34 7.15 3.44
C SER A 66 -2.95 6.35 2.28
N ALA A 67 -4.07 5.68 2.54
CA ALA A 67 -4.85 5.01 1.50
C ALA A 67 -5.77 6.00 0.75
N GLU A 68 -6.11 7.13 1.38
CA GLU A 68 -6.91 8.18 0.73
C GLU A 68 -6.08 9.05 -0.20
N LYS A 69 -4.81 9.29 0.16
CA LYS A 69 -3.86 10.11 -0.60
C LYS A 69 -2.56 9.34 -0.80
N PRO A 70 -2.50 8.43 -1.79
CA PRO A 70 -1.29 7.67 -2.09
C PRO A 70 -0.06 8.58 -2.25
N GLY A 71 1.05 8.22 -1.61
CA GLY A 71 2.28 9.03 -1.58
C GLY A 71 2.36 10.03 -0.42
N SER A 72 1.37 10.05 0.47
CA SER A 72 1.39 10.85 1.69
C SER A 72 1.37 9.99 2.95
N ILE A 73 1.78 10.59 4.07
CA ILE A 73 1.85 9.94 5.38
C ILE A 73 0.63 10.34 6.20
N ALA A 74 -0.03 9.36 6.82
CA ALA A 74 -1.08 9.55 7.81
C ALA A 74 -0.56 9.20 9.22
N TRP A 75 -0.77 10.14 10.15
CA TRP A 75 -0.32 10.02 11.54
C TRP A 75 -1.52 9.73 12.43
N PHE A 76 -1.49 8.61 13.16
CA PHE A 76 -2.53 8.22 14.14
C PHE A 76 -3.98 8.13 13.63
N SER A 77 -4.23 8.34 12.33
CA SER A 77 -5.59 8.62 11.80
C SER A 77 -6.10 7.56 10.84
N GLU A 78 -5.22 6.74 10.27
CA GLU A 78 -5.59 5.73 9.28
C GLU A 78 -5.08 4.35 9.71
N ASP A 79 -5.87 3.32 9.40
CA ASP A 79 -5.42 1.93 9.43
C ASP A 79 -5.20 1.44 7.98
N ALA A 80 -4.36 2.18 7.27
CA ALA A 80 -4.10 1.94 5.85
C ALA A 80 -3.30 0.66 5.58
N THR A 81 -2.82 -0.05 6.63
CA THR A 81 -2.23 -1.40 6.51
C THR A 81 -3.27 -2.50 6.81
N GLN A 82 -4.51 -2.25 6.40
CA GLN A 82 -5.55 -3.25 6.21
C GLN A 82 -5.79 -3.50 4.71
N GLU A 83 -6.29 -4.69 4.40
CA GLU A 83 -6.55 -5.12 3.01
C GLU A 83 -7.61 -4.25 2.32
N GLY A 84 -8.69 -3.90 3.03
CA GLY A 84 -9.78 -3.09 2.49
C GLY A 84 -9.34 -1.71 1.97
N PRO A 85 -8.64 -0.88 2.76
CA PRO A 85 -8.10 0.40 2.32
C PRO A 85 -7.15 0.29 1.12
N VAL A 86 -6.25 -0.68 1.08
CA VAL A 86 -5.31 -0.84 -0.06
C VAL A 86 -6.03 -1.35 -1.32
N ALA A 87 -6.99 -2.26 -1.18
CA ALA A 87 -7.90 -2.65 -2.26
C ALA A 87 -8.72 -1.47 -2.80
N LYS A 88 -9.13 -0.54 -1.91
CA LYS A 88 -9.80 0.71 -2.30
C LYS A 88 -8.88 1.61 -3.13
N MET A 89 -7.58 1.67 -2.84
CA MET A 89 -6.62 2.41 -3.67
C MET A 89 -6.58 1.87 -5.10
N VAL A 90 -6.55 0.53 -5.26
CA VAL A 90 -6.56 -0.12 -6.58
C VAL A 90 -7.84 0.21 -7.36
N THR A 91 -9.00 0.04 -6.73
CA THR A 91 -10.31 0.27 -7.38
C THR A 91 -10.56 1.75 -7.69
N THR A 92 -10.11 2.66 -6.80
CA THR A 92 -10.16 4.11 -7.07
C THR A 92 -9.30 4.46 -8.27
N LYS A 93 -8.07 3.93 -8.34
CA LYS A 93 -7.19 4.17 -9.49
C LYS A 93 -7.75 3.59 -10.79
N ALA A 94 -8.36 2.40 -10.73
CA ALA A 94 -9.01 1.80 -11.89
C ALA A 94 -10.14 2.70 -12.43
N LYS A 95 -10.95 3.27 -11.54
CA LYS A 95 -12.03 4.20 -11.90
C LYS A 95 -11.49 5.49 -12.53
N GLU A 96 -10.40 6.05 -12.00
CA GLU A 96 -9.72 7.21 -12.59
C GLU A 96 -9.22 6.94 -14.01
N LEU A 97 -8.79 5.71 -14.30
CA LEU A 97 -8.35 5.27 -15.62
C LEU A 97 -9.52 4.91 -16.57
N GLY A 98 -10.76 5.07 -16.13
CA GLY A 98 -11.96 4.83 -16.93
C GLY A 98 -12.35 3.35 -17.07
N ALA A 99 -11.83 2.48 -16.22
CA ALA A 99 -12.26 1.08 -16.14
C ALA A 99 -13.67 0.97 -15.54
N THR A 100 -14.42 -0.04 -15.98
CA THR A 100 -15.77 -0.35 -15.48
C THR A 100 -15.73 -1.45 -14.42
N SER A 101 -14.66 -2.24 -14.37
CA SER A 101 -14.49 -3.34 -13.43
C SER A 101 -13.02 -3.59 -13.10
N VAL A 102 -12.77 -4.19 -11.94
CA VAL A 102 -11.47 -4.74 -11.55
C VAL A 102 -11.62 -6.25 -11.39
N LEU A 103 -10.80 -7.01 -12.09
CA LEU A 103 -10.72 -8.47 -12.02
C LEU A 103 -9.52 -8.91 -11.19
N ASP A 104 -9.60 -10.13 -10.66
CA ASP A 104 -8.53 -10.82 -9.95
C ASP A 104 -7.86 -9.96 -8.87
N LEU A 105 -8.69 -9.21 -8.13
CA LEU A 105 -8.20 -8.38 -7.04
C LEU A 105 -7.67 -9.29 -5.93
N GLN A 106 -6.36 -9.30 -5.76
CA GLN A 106 -5.68 -10.01 -4.69
C GLN A 106 -5.10 -9.02 -3.71
N SER A 107 -5.15 -9.37 -2.43
CA SER A 107 -4.48 -8.62 -1.38
C SER A 107 -3.70 -9.57 -0.49
N GLN A 108 -2.57 -9.09 0.00
CA GLN A 108 -1.73 -9.79 0.94
C GLN A 108 -1.33 -8.84 2.05
N LYS A 109 -1.64 -9.23 3.28
CA LYS A 109 -1.06 -8.59 4.46
C LYS A 109 0.19 -9.35 4.88
N ASN A 110 1.34 -8.73 4.64
CA ASN A 110 2.61 -9.25 5.09
C ASN A 110 2.93 -8.68 6.48
N TRP A 111 2.97 -9.58 7.46
CA TRP A 111 3.32 -9.28 8.85
C TRP A 111 4.84 -9.13 8.99
N ILE A 112 5.31 -8.08 9.68
CA ILE A 112 6.71 -7.64 9.59
C ILE A 112 7.47 -7.83 10.90
N ILE A 113 8.77 -8.06 10.69
CA ILE A 113 9.94 -7.65 11.49
C ILE A 113 9.53 -6.84 12.74
N PRO A 114 9.47 -7.50 13.90
CA PRO A 114 9.25 -6.80 15.16
C PRO A 114 10.50 -5.96 15.46
N ILE A 115 10.38 -4.63 15.43
CA ILE A 115 11.46 -3.75 15.87
C ILE A 115 11.63 -3.91 17.38
N ILE A 116 10.51 -3.87 18.09
CA ILE A 116 10.41 -4.26 19.50
C ILE A 116 9.20 -5.20 19.59
N PRO A 117 9.41 -6.52 19.73
CA PRO A 117 8.32 -7.49 19.78
C PRO A 117 7.22 -7.07 20.77
N GLY A 118 5.98 -7.01 20.29
CA GLY A 118 4.82 -6.61 21.09
C GLY A 118 4.61 -5.11 21.28
N LEU A 119 5.62 -4.27 21.01
CA LEU A 119 5.53 -2.81 21.20
C LEU A 119 5.63 -2.02 19.89
N LEU A 120 6.55 -2.36 18.99
CA LEU A 120 6.74 -1.67 17.71
C LEU A 120 6.88 -2.69 16.58
N ASN A 121 5.89 -2.70 15.69
CA ASN A 121 5.83 -3.59 14.54
C ASN A 121 5.60 -2.76 13.29
N ILE A 122 6.20 -3.15 12.18
CA ILE A 122 5.80 -2.59 10.88
C ILE A 122 4.71 -3.51 10.30
N TYR A 123 3.87 -3.04 9.41
CA TYR A 123 3.00 -3.86 8.57
C TYR A 123 3.08 -3.38 7.13
N ASN A 124 3.00 -4.32 6.19
CA ASN A 124 2.93 -4.05 4.77
C ASN A 124 1.70 -4.73 4.23
N VAL A 125 0.89 -4.00 3.50
CA VAL A 125 -0.23 -4.56 2.76
C VAL A 125 -0.05 -4.19 1.30
N GLU A 126 -0.21 -5.19 0.46
CA GLU A 126 -0.18 -5.03 -0.99
C GLU A 126 -1.50 -5.53 -1.54
N ALA A 127 -2.01 -4.84 -2.56
CA ALA A 127 -3.11 -5.32 -3.36
C ALA A 127 -2.79 -5.12 -4.84
N SER A 128 -3.25 -6.03 -5.69
CA SER A 128 -3.12 -5.91 -7.14
C SER A 128 -4.37 -6.39 -7.83
N GLY A 129 -4.67 -5.82 -8.99
CA GLY A 129 -5.84 -6.17 -9.75
C GLY A 129 -5.78 -5.66 -11.19
N ASN A 130 -6.64 -6.25 -12.02
CA ASN A 130 -6.71 -6.02 -13.46
C ASN A 130 -7.89 -5.10 -13.78
N ALA A 131 -7.61 -3.87 -14.18
CA ALA A 131 -8.61 -2.90 -14.61
C ALA A 131 -9.03 -3.16 -16.06
N VAL A 132 -10.33 -3.33 -16.29
CA VAL A 132 -10.91 -3.68 -17.60
C VAL A 132 -12.14 -2.83 -17.91
N LYS A 133 -12.47 -2.70 -19.20
CA LYS A 133 -13.62 -1.94 -19.69
C LYS A 133 -14.52 -2.75 -20.59
#